data_AF-A0A8T4MZW5-F1
#
_entry.id   AF-A0A8T4MZW5-F1
#
_cell.length_a   1.000
_cell.length_b   1.000
_cell.length_c   1.000
_cell.angle_alpha   90.00
_cell.angle_beta   90.00
_cell.angle_gamma   90.00
#
_symmetry.space_group_name_H-M   'P 1'
#
loop_
_entity.id
_entity.type
_entity.pdbx_description
1 polymer ?
#
loop_
_entity_poly.entity_id
_entity_poly.type
_entity_poly.pdbx_seq_one_letter_code
_entity_poly.pdbx_strand_id
1 'polypeptide(L)' 'MGMQKCFECKKEFESKSNARFPRKYCLKCSAKKKKLWENQWKVKFEDLDD' A
#
# COMPACT_ATOMS: atom_id res chain seq x y z
N MET A 1 -11.06 -17.81 -4.66
CA MET A 1 -11.44 -16.39 -4.46
C MET A 1 -11.72 -16.16 -2.98
N GLY A 2 -10.82 -15.61 -2.15
CA GLY A 2 -11.12 -15.33 -0.73
C GLY A 2 -11.35 -13.83 -0.52
N MET A 3 -12.49 -13.42 0.01
CA MET A 3 -12.70 -12.02 0.39
C MET A 3 -11.98 -11.73 1.72
N GLN A 4 -11.21 -10.64 1.75
CA GLN A 4 -10.53 -10.21 2.97
C GLN A 4 -10.77 -8.71 3.20
N LYS A 5 -10.74 -8.29 4.46
CA LYS A 5 -10.94 -6.88 4.83
C LYS A 5 -9.62 -6.13 4.80
N CYS A 6 -9.58 -5.00 4.11
CA CYS A 6 -8.42 -4.12 4.08
C CYS A 6 -8.14 -3.57 5.48
N PHE A 7 -6.91 -3.71 5.96
CA PHE A 7 -6.55 -3.22 7.30
C PHE A 7 -6.65 -1.69 7.44
N GLU A 8 -6.49 -0.95 6.33
CA GLU A 8 -6.45 0.52 6.36
C GLU A 8 -7.86 1.12 6.19
N CYS A 9 -8.55 0.80 5.09
CA CYS A 9 -9.85 1.39 4.79
C CYS A 9 -11.05 0.55 5.25
N LYS A 10 -10.80 -0.62 5.89
CA LYS A 10 -11.83 -1.56 6.35
C LYS A 10 -12.81 -2.04 5.27
N LYS A 11 -12.51 -1.82 3.99
CA LYS A 11 -13.31 -2.33 2.86
C LYS A 11 -12.95 -3.77 2.53
N GLU A 12 -13.96 -4.54 2.17
CA GLU A 12 -13.76 -5.91 1.65
C GLU A 12 -13.16 -5.85 0.25
N PHE A 13 -12.19 -6.71 -0.02
CA PHE A 13 -11.55 -6.81 -1.32
C PHE A 13 -11.22 -8.26 -1.64
N GLU A 14 -11.12 -8.55 -2.94
CA GLU A 14 -10.75 -9.89 -3.39
C GLU A 14 -9.27 -10.13 -3.12
N SER A 15 -8.99 -11.16 -2.32
CA SER A 15 -7.64 -11.66 -2.07
C SER A 15 -7.49 -13.04 -2.69
N LYS A 16 -6.34 -13.29 -3.32
CA LYS A 16 -6.00 -14.63 -3.81
C LYS A 16 -5.55 -15.45 -2.60
N SER A 17 -6.42 -16.37 -2.15
CA SER A 17 -6.11 -17.33 -1.07
C SER A 17 -4.88 -18.19 -1.37
N ASN A 18 -4.60 -18.45 -2.65
CA ASN A 18 -3.44 -19.23 -3.09
C ASN A 18 -2.21 -18.36 -3.38
N ALA A 19 -2.22 -17.07 -3.02
CA ALA A 19 -1.02 -16.26 -3.15
C ALA A 19 0.00 -16.69 -2.11
N ARG A 20 1.25 -16.92 -2.54
CA ARG A 20 2.39 -17.17 -1.64
C ARG A 20 2.52 -16.10 -0.54
N PHE A 21 2.10 -14.87 -0.86
CA PHE A 21 2.03 -13.75 0.08
C PHE A 21 0.64 -13.11 0.03
N PRO A 22 -0.24 -13.39 1.01
CA PRO A 22 -1.57 -12.77 1.07
C PRO A 22 -1.44 -11.27 1.33
N ARG A 23 -2.23 -10.48 0.60
CA ARG A 23 -2.22 -9.02 0.71
C ARG A 23 -3.01 -8.60 1.95
N LYS A 24 -2.46 -7.72 2.79
CA LYS A 24 -3.15 -7.15 3.96
C LYS A 24 -4.02 -5.92 3.63
N TYR A 25 -3.74 -5.29 2.49
CA TYR A 25 -4.36 -4.05 2.05
C TYR A 25 -5.04 -4.27 0.69
N CYS A 26 -6.12 -3.55 0.44
CA CYS A 26 -6.70 -3.48 -0.90
C CYS A 26 -5.73 -2.80 -1.88
N LEU A 27 -5.97 -2.99 -3.17
CA LEU A 27 -5.13 -2.43 -4.24
C LEU A 27 -4.88 -0.92 -4.09
N LYS A 28 -5.91 -0.15 -3.72
CA LYS A 28 -5.81 1.31 -3.53
C LYS A 28 -4.87 1.69 -2.38
N CYS A 29 -5.08 1.12 -1.19
CA CYS A 29 -4.25 1.39 -0.01
C CYS A 29 -2.81 0.88 -0.20
N SER A 30 -2.65 -0.30 -0.82
CA SER A 30 -1.33 -0.83 -1.14
C SER A 30 -0.57 0.06 -2.11
N ALA A 31 -1.24 0.60 -3.14
CA ALA A 31 -0.62 1.52 -4.08
C ALA A 31 -0.25 2.86 -3.43
N LYS A 32 -1.09 3.39 -2.54
CA LYS A 32 -0.79 4.60 -1.76
C LYS A 32 0.45 4.41 -0.89
N LYS A 33 0.55 3.29 -0.17
CA LYS A 33 1.73 2.96 0.63
C LYS A 33 2.98 2.76 -0.21
N LYS A 34 2.86 2.10 -1.37
CA LYS A 34 4.00 1.95 -2.29
C LYS A 34 4.52 3.33 -2.73
N LYS A 35 3.64 4.23 -3.16
CA LYS A 35 4.01 5.61 -3.50
C LYS A 35 4.62 6.36 -2.32
N LEU A 36 4.06 6.21 -1.13
CA LEU A 36 4.61 6.84 0.09
C LEU A 36 6.02 6.33 0.38
N TRP A 37 6.25 5.02 0.26
CA TRP A 37 7.56 4.40 0.43
C TRP A 37 8.56 4.84 -0.64
N GLU A 38 8.14 4.90 -1.91
CA GLU A 38 8.96 5.40 -3.02
C GLU A 38 9.29 6.89 -2.84
N ASN A 39 8.35 7.69 -2.34
CA ASN A 39 8.56 9.11 -2.05
C ASN A 39 9.33 9.35 -0.75
N GLN A 40 9.40 8.37 0.17
CA GLN A 40 10.13 8.50 1.43
C GLN A 40 11.63 8.73 1.21
N TRP A 41 12.16 8.20 0.09
CA TRP A 41 13.54 8.42 -0.35
C TRP A 41 13.69 9.56 -1.37
N LYS A 42 12.57 10.13 -1.80
CA LYS A 42 12.50 11.25 -2.76
C LYS A 42 12.43 12.61 -2.07
N VAL A 43 12.57 12.64 -0.74
CA VAL A 43 12.95 13.85 -0.01
C VAL A 43 14.39 14.17 -0.43
N LYS A 44 14.51 14.77 -1.63
CA LYS A 44 15.74 15.40 -2.06
C LYS A 44 16.06 16.48 -1.03
N PHE A 45 17.34 16.58 -0.72
CA PHE A 45 18.04 17.57 0.09
C PHE A 45 17.89 19.02 -0.46
N GLU A 46 16.79 19.35 -1.15
CA GLU A 46 16.54 20.60 -1.87
C GLU A 46 15.56 21.54 -1.14
N ASP A 47 15.13 21.21 0.08
CA ASP A 47 14.30 22.09 0.92
C ASP A 47 15.09 22.68 2.10
N LEU A 48 16.42 22.85 1.92
CA LEU A 48 17.32 23.42 2.93
C LEU A 48 18.19 24.55 2.36
N ASP A 49 17.66 25.33 1.41
CA ASP A 49 18.25 26.61 0.99
C ASP A 49 17.15 27.55 0.45
N ASP A 50 16.47 28.25 1.37
CA ASP A 50 16.21 29.71 1.32
C ASP A 50 15.96 30.23 2.76
#